data_AF-A0A7Y3TWS0-F1
#
_entry.id   AF-A0A7Y3TWS0-F1
#
_cell.length_a   1.000
_cell.length_b   1.000
_cell.length_c   1.000
_cell.angle_alpha   90.00
_cell.angle_beta   90.00
_cell.angle_gamma   90.00
#
_symmetry.space_group_name_H-M   'P 1'
#
loop_
_entity.id
_entity.type
_entity.pdbx_description
1 polymer ?
#
loop_
_entity_poly.entity_id
_entity_poly.type
_entity_poly.pdbx_seq_one_letter_code
_entity_poly.pdbx_strand_id
1 'polypeptide(L)' 'MRNGRTRHQKQNHKCRDCGRQFVENPQWRMIGEETKGIIDRLLLEKLSLAGIARALQISEL' A
#
# COMPACT_ATOMS: atom_id res chain seq x y z
N MET A 1 20.85 9.07 5.78
CA MET A 1 21.51 7.75 5.63
C MET A 1 20.62 6.88 4.75
N ARG A 2 21.12 6.42 3.60
CA ARG A 2 20.38 5.54 2.68
C ARG A 2 20.36 4.13 3.28
N ASN A 3 19.17 3.54 3.42
CA ASN A 3 18.94 2.25 4.06
C ASN A 3 18.14 1.33 3.14
N GLY A 4 18.81 0.71 2.17
CA GLY A 4 18.17 -0.17 1.19
C GLY A 4 17.07 0.51 0.36
N ARG A 5 16.30 -0.27 -0.37
CA ARG A 5 15.13 0.18 -1.13
C ARG A 5 13.91 -0.63 -0.72
N THR A 6 12.74 0.00 -0.77
CA THR A 6 11.45 -0.68 -0.59
C THR A 6 11.15 -1.60 -1.76
N ARG A 7 10.15 -2.48 -1.61
CA ARG A 7 9.60 -3.30 -2.71
C ARG A 7 9.21 -2.46 -3.94
N HIS A 8 8.78 -1.23 -3.73
CA HIS A 8 8.41 -0.28 -4.79
C HIS A 8 9.61 0.53 -5.32
N GLN A 9 10.84 0.07 -5.08
CA GLN A 9 12.09 0.71 -5.48
C GLN A 9 12.31 2.13 -4.93
N LYS A 10 11.48 2.58 -3.99
CA LYS A 10 11.69 3.85 -3.28
C LYS A 10 12.84 3.72 -2.30
N GLN A 11 13.69 4.74 -2.22
CA GLN A 11 14.76 4.82 -1.24
C GLN A 11 14.16 4.82 0.17
N ASN A 12 14.62 3.91 1.02
CA ASN A 12 14.29 3.92 2.44
C ASN A 12 15.44 4.57 3.22
N HIS A 13 15.14 5.34 4.25
CA HIS A 13 16.07 6.13 5.04
C HIS A 13 16.01 5.64 6.47
N LYS A 14 17.12 5.76 7.21
CA LYS A 14 17.16 5.45 8.64
C LYS A 14 17.65 6.68 9.42
N CYS A 15 16.88 7.10 10.42
CA CYS A 15 17.31 8.14 11.35
C CYS A 15 18.48 7.63 12.19
N ARG A 16 19.49 8.46 12.40
CA ARG A 16 20.68 8.09 13.19
C ARG A 16 20.41 8.13 14.69
N ASP A 17 19.60 9.09 15.13
CA ASP A 17 19.39 9.34 16.56
C ASP A 17 18.36 8.38 17.18
N CYS A 18 17.28 8.07 16.43
CA CYS A 18 16.21 7.19 16.93
C CYS A 18 16.10 5.84 16.19
N GLY A 19 16.89 5.62 15.12
CA GLY A 19 16.88 4.36 14.37
C GLY A 19 15.64 4.12 13.50
N ARG A 20 14.65 5.03 13.50
CA ARG A 20 13.40 4.88 12.73
C ARG A 20 13.68 4.84 11.23
N GLN A 21 12.99 3.94 10.52
CA GLN A 21 13.02 3.85 9.06
C GLN A 21 11.88 4.63 8.42
N PHE A 22 12.12 5.30 7.30
CA PHE A 22 11.12 6.09 6.58
C PHE A 22 11.47 6.27 5.10
N VAL A 23 10.46 6.48 4.26
CA VAL A 23 10.61 6.88 2.86
C VAL A 23 10.36 8.38 2.77
N GLU A 24 11.22 9.10 2.04
CA GLU A 24 11.03 10.53 1.77
C GLU A 24 9.81 10.74 0.85
N ASN A 25 8.95 11.71 1.18
CA ASN A 25 7.68 11.97 0.47
C ASN A 25 6.82 10.71 0.26
N PRO A 26 6.30 10.10 1.35
CA PRO A 26 5.42 8.95 1.22
C PRO A 26 4.16 9.36 0.45
N GLN A 27 3.99 8.80 -0.76
CA GLN A 27 2.76 8.97 -1.52
C GLN A 27 1.71 8.04 -0.94
N TRP A 28 0.88 8.59 -0.06
CA TRP A 28 -0.25 7.87 0.50
C TRP A 28 -1.37 7.81 -0.54
N ARG A 29 -1.77 6.60 -0.94
CA ARG A 29 -2.88 6.40 -1.86
C ARG A 29 -4.12 6.11 -1.02
N MET A 30 -4.90 7.15 -0.72
CA MET A 30 -6.19 6.95 -0.07
C MET A 30 -7.12 6.20 -1.03
N ILE A 31 -7.74 5.14 -0.53
CA ILE A 31 -8.84 4.47 -1.19
C ILE A 31 -10.10 5.28 -0.86
N GLY A 32 -10.74 5.85 -1.89
CA GLY A 32 -11.98 6.60 -1.72
C GLY A 32 -13.13 5.71 -1.26
N GLU A 33 -14.15 6.31 -0.64
CA GLU A 33 -15.34 5.59 -0.13
C GLU A 33 -16.07 4.80 -1.22
N GLU A 34 -16.13 5.33 -2.44
CA GLU A 34 -16.69 4.61 -3.60
C GLU A 34 -15.97 3.28 -3.86
N THR A 35 -14.64 3.32 -3.90
CA THR A 35 -13.83 2.12 -4.12
C THR A 35 -13.98 1.12 -2.98
N LYS A 36 -14.10 1.59 -1.73
CA LYS A 36 -14.38 0.71 -0.58
C LYS A 36 -15.72 -0.01 -0.73
N GLY A 37 -16.78 0.70 -1.10
CA GLY A 37 -18.09 0.09 -1.33
C GLY A 37 -18.10 -0.91 -2.50
N ILE A 38 -17.20 -0.78 -3.48
CA ILE A 38 -16.98 -1.80 -4.51
C ILE A 38 -16.28 -3.02 -3.90
N ILE A 39 -15.20 -2.83 -3.13
CA ILE A 39 -14.47 -3.93 -2.46
C ILE A 39 -15.41 -4.74 -1.57
N ASP A 40 -16.23 -4.09 -0.75
CA ASP A 40 -17.15 -4.76 0.17
C ASP A 40 -18.15 -5.66 -0.57
N ARG A 41 -18.72 -5.18 -1.68
CA ARG A 41 -19.61 -5.99 -2.52
C ARG A 41 -18.90 -7.18 -3.15
N LEU A 42 -17.67 -7.01 -3.63
CA LEU A 42 -16.89 -8.11 -4.21
C LEU A 42 -16.51 -9.17 -3.16
N LEU A 43 -16.28 -8.76 -1.91
CA LEU A 43 -16.04 -9.68 -0.80
C LEU A 43 -17.28 -10.49 -0.42
N LEU A 44 -18.47 -9.90 -0.53
CA LEU A 44 -19.74 -10.62 -0.31
C LEU A 44 -19.92 -11.76 -1.32
N GLU A 45 -19.50 -11.55 -2.57
CA GLU A 45 -19.46 -12.57 -3.63
C GLU A 45 -18.33 -13.60 -3.46
N LYS A 46 -17.60 -13.56 -2.34
CA LYS A 46 -16.50 -14.48 -2.00
C LYS A 46 -15.36 -14.49 -3.03
N LEU A 47 -15.16 -13.37 -3.74
CA LEU A 47 -14.01 -13.23 -4.62
C LEU A 47 -12.71 -13.16 -3.81
N SER A 48 -11.66 -13.79 -4.32
CA SER A 48 -10.35 -13.78 -3.67
C SER A 48 -9.81 -12.35 -3.53
N LEU A 49 -9.14 -12.04 -2.41
CA LEU A 49 -8.49 -10.75 -2.18
C LEU A 49 -7.51 -10.41 -3.31
N ALA A 50 -6.70 -11.37 -3.73
CA ALA A 50 -5.78 -11.21 -4.85
C ALA A 50 -6.50 -10.86 -6.17
N GLY A 51 -7.67 -11.46 -6.40
CA GLY A 51 -8.52 -11.17 -7.56
C GLY A 51 -9.07 -9.74 -7.53
N ILE A 52 -9.59 -9.31 -6.38
CA ILE A 52 -10.10 -7.96 -6.15
C ILE A 52 -8.97 -6.93 -6.32
N ALA A 53 -7.81 -7.19 -5.71
CA ALA A 53 -6.65 -6.31 -5.79
C ALA A 53 -6.17 -6.10 -7.23
N ARG A 54 -6.12 -7.18 -8.03
CA ARG A 54 -5.80 -7.10 -9.46
C ARG A 54 -6.85 -6.34 -10.25
N ALA A 55 -8.14 -6.61 -10.02
CA ALA A 55 -9.24 -5.98 -10.75
C ALA A 55 -9.32 -4.47 -10.50
N LEU A 56 -9.08 -4.04 -9.26
CA LEU A 56 -9.17 -2.63 -8.86
C LEU A 56 -7.82 -1.89 -8.92
N GLN A 57 -6.74 -2.55 -9.32
CA GLN A 57 -5.37 -2.00 -9.35
C GLN A 57 -4.95 -1.36 -8.01
N ILE A 58 -5.37 -1.98 -6.91
CA ILE A 58 -5.00 -1.62 -5.55
C ILE A 58 -3.96 -2.61 -5.02
N SER A 59 -3.26 -2.20 -3.96
CA SER A 59 -2.44 -3.17 -3.21
C SER A 59 -3.36 -4.12 -2.47
N GLU A 60 -2.94 -5.38 -2.33
CA GLU A 60 -3.64 -6.37 -1.52
C GLU A 60 -3.75 -5.85 -0.08
N LEU A 61 -4.95 -6.01 0.49
CA LEU A 61 -5.26 -5.62 1.87
C LEU A 61 -4.58 -6.56 2.88
#